data_AF-R9M3V3-F1
#
_entry.id   AF-R9M3V3-F1
#
_cell.length_a   1.000
_cell.length_b   1.000
_cell.length_c   1.000
_cell.angle_alpha   90.00
_cell.angle_beta   90.00
_cell.angle_gamma   90.00
#
_symmetry.space_group_name_H-M   'P 1'
#
loop_
_entity.id
_entity.type
_entity.pdbx_description
1 polymer ?
#
loop_
_entity_poly.entity_id
_entity_poly.type
_entity_poly.pdbx_seq_one_letter_code
_entity_poly.pdbx_strand_id
1 'polypeptide(L)'
;MQRMTIRTPTGAALEMADAYQSEDAARSDLMKRFRLAIDRLAAYEDTGLSVSDVAALAGKHTPKKPIKASGGGIRYTSDYRCPSCGGTFTGTGIADYCYHCGQRLDWKNH
;
A
#
# COMPACT_ATOMS: atom_id res chain seq x y z
N MET A 1 -18.62 39.51 25.06
CA MET A 1 -17.34 38.80 24.89
C MET A 1 -17.05 38.70 23.40
N GLN A 2 -16.01 39.39 22.92
CA GLN A 2 -15.59 39.30 21.52
C GLN A 2 -14.98 37.91 21.26
N ARG A 3 -15.53 37.17 20.30
CA ARG A 3 -14.91 35.95 19.76
C ARG A 3 -13.65 36.36 18.99
N MET A 4 -12.48 36.17 19.60
CA MET A 4 -11.20 36.34 18.91
C MET A 4 -10.87 35.04 18.19
N THR A 5 -11.35 34.89 16.96
CA THR A 5 -10.87 33.84 16.05
C THR A 5 -9.59 34.32 15.38
N ILE A 6 -8.45 33.75 15.76
CA ILE A 6 -7.20 33.92 15.01
C ILE A 6 -7.31 33.07 13.74
N ARG A 7 -7.35 33.73 12.58
CA ARG A 7 -7.32 33.06 11.27
C ARG A 7 -5.88 32.74 10.93
N THR A 8 -5.51 31.46 10.90
CA THR A 8 -4.25 31.03 10.28
C THR A 8 -4.42 31.00 8.74
N PRO A 9 -3.39 31.36 7.97
CA PRO A 9 -3.46 31.51 6.50
C PRO A 9 -3.72 30.19 5.75
N THR A 10 -3.38 29.05 6.35
CA THR A 10 -3.79 27.72 5.93
C THR A 10 -4.96 27.29 6.79
N GLY A 11 -6.17 27.61 6.34
CA GLY A 11 -7.42 27.44 7.08
C GLY A 11 -7.73 25.98 7.48
N ALA A 12 -7.12 25.50 8.54
CA ALA A 12 -7.66 24.44 9.38
C ALA A 12 -8.40 25.12 10.54
N ALA A 13 -9.49 25.83 10.22
CA ALA A 13 -10.51 26.05 11.22
C ALA A 13 -11.03 24.66 11.59
N LEU A 14 -10.75 24.21 12.81
CA LEU A 14 -11.46 23.07 13.39
C LEU A 14 -12.90 23.55 13.57
N GLU A 15 -13.71 23.41 12.52
CA GLU A 15 -15.15 23.49 12.61
C GLU A 15 -15.55 22.45 13.66
N MET A 16 -15.90 22.91 14.86
CA MET A 16 -16.50 22.05 15.86
C MET A 16 -17.81 21.58 15.25
N ALA A 17 -17.87 20.35 14.75
CA ALA A 17 -19.14 19.72 14.45
C ALA A 17 -20.03 19.85 15.68
N ASP A 18 -21.34 20.01 15.49
CA ASP A 18 -22.38 20.07 16.54
C ASP A 18 -22.36 18.87 17.52
N ALA A 19 -21.43 17.93 17.34
CA ALA A 19 -21.19 16.72 18.12
C ALA A 19 -20.46 16.94 19.46
N TYR A 20 -19.77 18.07 19.68
CA TYR A 20 -18.97 18.25 20.91
C TYR A 20 -19.65 19.19 21.92
N GLN A 21 -19.82 18.69 23.14
CA GLN A 21 -20.46 19.40 24.26
C GLN A 21 -19.65 20.61 24.77
N SER A 22 -18.33 20.66 24.52
CA SER A 22 -17.45 21.78 24.91
C SER A 22 -16.14 21.81 24.09
N GLU A 23 -15.46 22.96 24.10
CA GLU A 23 -14.13 23.12 23.49
C GLU A 23 -13.09 22.19 24.13
N ASP A 24 -13.14 21.99 25.45
CA ASP A 24 -12.26 21.06 26.15
C ASP A 24 -12.49 19.61 25.73
N ALA A 25 -13.74 19.21 25.49
CA ALA A 25 -14.07 17.89 24.97
C ALA A 25 -13.50 17.68 23.56
N ALA A 26 -13.64 18.68 22.68
CA ALA A 26 -13.06 18.64 21.34
C ALA A 26 -11.53 18.60 21.37
N ARG A 27 -10.89 19.38 22.26
CA ARG A 27 -9.43 19.36 22.44
C ARG A 27 -8.95 18.02 22.97
N SER A 28 -9.66 17.42 23.94
CA SER A 28 -9.33 16.10 24.48
C SER A 28 -9.44 15.02 23.41
N ASP A 29 -10.51 15.01 22.62
CA ASP A 29 -10.68 14.07 21.51
C ASP A 29 -9.56 14.21 20.47
N LEU A 30 -9.27 15.45 20.06
CA LEU A 30 -8.18 15.75 19.13
C LEU A 30 -6.85 15.20 19.62
N MET A 31 -6.51 15.43 20.90
CA MET A 31 -5.27 14.93 21.49
C MET A 31 -5.22 13.40 21.56
N LYS A 32 -6.35 12.73 21.85
CA LYS A 32 -6.44 11.26 21.79
C LYS A 32 -6.18 10.74 20.38
N ARG A 33 -6.77 11.38 19.36
CA ARG A 33 -6.58 11.00 17.95
C ARG A 33 -5.15 11.23 17.49
N PHE A 34 -4.52 12.33 17.91
CA PHE A 34 -3.09 12.56 17.66
C PHE A 34 -2.22 11.49 18.29
N ARG A 35 -2.49 11.11 19.54
CA ARG A 35 -1.73 10.04 20.20
C ARG A 35 -1.86 8.71 19.46
N LEU A 36 -3.08 8.33 19.07
CA LEU A 36 -3.32 7.12 18.28
C LEU A 36 -2.59 7.16 16.93
N ALA A 37 -2.50 8.32 16.29
CA ALA A 37 -1.77 8.48 15.04
C ALA A 37 -0.26 8.31 15.24
N ILE A 38 0.31 8.86 16.31
CA ILE A 38 1.72 8.70 16.67
C ILE A 38 2.04 7.22 16.97
N ASP A 39 1.21 6.55 17.77
CA ASP A 39 1.42 5.15 18.12
C ASP A 39 1.38 4.24 16.87
N ARG A 40 0.47 4.53 15.93
CA ARG A 40 0.42 3.83 14.64
C ARG A 40 1.63 4.11 13.77
N LEU A 41 2.11 5.35 13.74
CA LEU A 41 3.29 5.72 12.96
C LEU A 41 4.55 5.02 13.51
N ALA A 42 4.71 5.00 14.83
CA ALA A 42 5.79 4.27 15.49
C ALA A 42 5.77 2.78 15.12
N ALA A 43 4.59 2.15 15.11
CA ALA A 43 4.45 0.75 14.69
C ALA A 43 4.85 0.50 13.22
N TYR A 44 4.68 1.49 12.32
CA TYR A 44 5.20 1.40 10.95
C TYR A 44 6.72 1.57 10.91
N GLU A 45 7.27 2.52 11.66
CA GLU A 45 8.73 2.76 11.72
C GLU A 45 9.48 1.55 12.32
N ASP A 46 8.87 0.86 13.29
CA ASP A 46 9.41 -0.36 13.91
C ASP A 46 9.54 -1.54 12.93
N THR A 47 8.87 -1.50 11.76
CA THR A 47 9.05 -2.51 10.72
C THR A 47 10.45 -2.47 10.09
N GLY A 48 11.20 -1.37 10.29
CA GLY A 48 12.50 -1.14 9.68
C GLY A 48 12.46 -0.93 8.16
N LEU A 49 11.26 -0.81 7.57
CA LEU A 49 11.08 -0.58 6.15
C LEU A 49 11.05 0.92 5.86
N SER A 50 11.82 1.34 4.85
CA SER A 50 11.69 2.70 4.34
C SER A 50 10.42 2.86 3.51
N VAL A 51 10.00 4.11 3.29
CA VAL A 51 8.88 4.42 2.37
C VAL A 51 9.12 3.83 0.97
N SER A 52 10.38 3.81 0.50
CA SER A 52 10.75 3.22 -0.78
C SER A 52 10.57 1.70 -0.79
N ASP A 53 10.86 1.01 0.33
CA ASP A 53 10.70 -0.44 0.43
C ASP A 53 9.22 -0.82 0.42
N VAL A 54 8.39 -0.06 1.14
CA VAL A 54 6.93 -0.23 1.11
C VAL A 54 6.39 -0.03 -0.30
N ALA A 55 6.85 1.01 -1.01
CA ALA A 55 6.46 1.24 -2.40
C ALA A 55 6.90 0.09 -3.34
N ALA A 56 8.12 -0.43 -3.17
CA ALA A 56 8.61 -1.57 -3.94
C ALA A 56 7.82 -2.86 -3.66
N LEU A 57 7.49 -3.13 -2.39
CA LEU A 57 6.64 -4.25 -1.99
C LEU A 57 5.24 -4.13 -2.57
N ALA A 58 4.60 -2.95 -2.46
CA ALA A 58 3.30 -2.68 -3.07
C ALA A 58 3.33 -2.92 -4.59
N GLY A 59 4.43 -2.51 -5.25
CA GLY A 59 4.67 -2.79 -6.66
C GLY A 59 4.74 -4.28 -6.99
N LYS A 60 5.42 -5.09 -6.16
CA LYS A 60 5.47 -6.55 -6.31
C LYS A 60 4.11 -7.21 -6.06
N HIS A 61 3.31 -6.67 -5.13
CA HIS A 61 1.98 -7.20 -4.82
C HIS A 61 0.91 -6.83 -5.85
N THR A 62 1.15 -5.82 -6.68
CA THR A 62 0.31 -5.52 -7.84
C THR A 62 0.45 -6.64 -8.88
N PRO A 63 -0.61 -7.42 -9.19
CA PRO A 63 -0.52 -8.53 -10.12
C PRO A 63 -0.07 -8.08 -11.52
N LYS A 64 0.85 -8.83 -12.12
CA LYS A 64 1.29 -8.61 -13.51
C LYS A 64 1.20 -9.90 -14.31
N LYS A 65 0.87 -9.75 -15.58
CA LYS A 65 0.68 -10.82 -16.55
C LYS A 65 2.00 -11.50 -16.96
N PRO A 66 2.18 -12.83 -16.77
CA PRO A 66 3.31 -13.59 -17.31
C PRO A 66 3.53 -13.45 -18.84
N ILE A 67 4.77 -13.32 -19.28
CA ILE A 67 5.08 -13.22 -20.71
C ILE A 67 5.21 -14.64 -21.28
N LYS A 68 4.37 -15.03 -22.25
CA LYS A 68 4.48 -16.35 -22.91
C LYS A 68 5.78 -16.41 -23.71
N ALA A 69 6.61 -17.41 -23.45
CA ALA A 69 7.84 -17.65 -24.20
C ALA A 69 7.51 -18.44 -25.46
N SER A 70 7.77 -17.85 -26.63
CA SER A 70 7.68 -18.51 -27.92
C SER A 70 8.98 -19.30 -28.18
N GLY A 71 9.04 -20.58 -27.80
CA GLY A 71 10.18 -21.42 -28.20
C GLY A 71 10.59 -22.57 -27.28
N GLY A 72 9.79 -22.95 -26.28
CA GLY A 72 10.07 -24.15 -25.49
C GLY A 72 9.85 -25.41 -26.32
N GLY A 73 10.92 -26.13 -26.66
CA GLY A 73 10.87 -27.38 -27.46
C GLY A 73 10.12 -28.55 -26.83
N ILE A 74 9.37 -28.34 -25.74
CA ILE A 74 8.56 -29.35 -25.05
C ILE A 74 7.12 -29.21 -25.54
N ARG A 75 6.69 -30.16 -26.38
CA ARG A 75 5.39 -30.15 -27.10
C ARG A 75 4.13 -30.07 -26.22
N TYR A 76 4.26 -30.21 -24.90
CA TYR A 76 3.14 -30.43 -23.98
C TYR A 76 2.97 -29.36 -22.89
N THR A 77 3.84 -28.35 -22.82
CA THR A 77 3.77 -27.29 -21.78
C THR A 77 4.04 -25.92 -22.38
N SER A 78 3.23 -24.92 -22.00
CA SER A 78 3.53 -23.52 -22.33
C SER A 78 4.56 -22.98 -21.34
N ASP A 79 5.63 -22.37 -21.86
CA ASP A 79 6.61 -21.67 -21.04
C ASP A 79 6.22 -20.19 -20.90
N TYR A 80 6.39 -19.65 -19.70
CA TYR A 80 6.13 -18.25 -19.39
C TYR A 80 7.33 -17.64 -18.65
N ARG A 81 7.43 -16.31 -18.67
CA ARG A 81 8.48 -15.54 -18.00
C ARG A 81 7.90 -14.46 -17.11
N CYS A 82 8.60 -14.16 -16.02
CA CYS A 82 8.25 -13.08 -15.11
C CYS A 82 8.44 -11.73 -15.79
N PRO A 83 7.43 -10.84 -15.79
CA PRO A 83 7.57 -9.52 -16.37
C PRO A 83 8.53 -8.61 -15.59
N SER A 84 8.82 -8.92 -14.32
CA SER A 84 9.67 -8.09 -13.47
C SER A 84 11.14 -8.53 -13.44
N CYS A 85 11.44 -9.84 -13.53
CA CYS A 85 12.82 -10.35 -13.46
C CYS A 85 13.24 -11.25 -14.63
N GLY A 86 12.33 -11.59 -15.54
CA GLY A 86 12.63 -12.47 -16.68
C GLY A 86 12.80 -13.96 -16.34
N GLY A 87 12.69 -14.34 -15.07
CA GLY A 87 12.74 -15.74 -14.62
C GLY A 87 11.66 -16.59 -15.30
N THR A 88 11.99 -17.85 -15.60
CA THR A 88 11.14 -18.73 -16.44
C THR A 88 10.33 -19.68 -15.56
N PHE A 89 9.11 -19.99 -15.98
CA PHE A 89 8.25 -20.99 -15.37
C PHE A 89 7.59 -21.81 -16.46
N THR A 90 7.46 -23.12 -16.22
CA THR A 90 6.85 -24.07 -17.15
C THR A 90 5.46 -24.43 -16.67
N GLY A 91 4.44 -24.20 -17.52
CA GLY A 91 3.01 -24.42 -17.25
C GLY A 91 2.24 -23.17 -16.80
N THR A 92 0.91 -23.20 -16.95
CA THR A 92 0.00 -22.07 -16.67
C THR A 92 -0.63 -22.20 -15.28
N GLY A 93 -0.68 -21.12 -14.50
CA GLY A 93 -1.41 -21.09 -13.23
C GLY A 93 -0.74 -21.86 -12.08
N ILE A 94 0.54 -22.20 -12.21
CA ILE A 94 1.28 -23.01 -11.23
C ILE A 94 1.69 -22.22 -9.97
N ALA A 95 1.74 -20.89 -10.06
CA ALA A 95 2.23 -20.05 -8.97
C ALA A 95 1.54 -18.69 -8.94
N ASP A 96 0.98 -18.29 -7.79
CA ASP A 96 0.43 -16.93 -7.62
C ASP A 96 1.53 -15.85 -7.56
N TYR A 97 2.77 -16.26 -7.29
CA TYR A 97 3.94 -15.38 -7.18
C TYR A 97 5.14 -15.97 -7.91
N CYS A 98 5.98 -15.11 -8.46
CA CYS A 98 7.24 -15.51 -9.06
C CYS A 98 8.22 -16.00 -7.98
N TYR A 99 8.66 -17.25 -8.09
CA TYR A 99 9.64 -17.88 -7.17
C TYR A 99 11.01 -17.21 -7.14
N HIS A 100 11.34 -16.36 -8.13
CA HIS A 100 12.62 -15.68 -8.20
C HIS A 100 12.64 -14.31 -7.52
N CYS A 101 11.55 -13.53 -7.62
CA CYS A 101 11.55 -12.14 -7.19
C CYS A 101 10.34 -11.72 -6.34
N GLY A 102 9.36 -12.61 -6.16
CA GLY A 102 8.15 -12.37 -5.38
C GLY A 102 7.08 -11.51 -6.08
N GLN A 103 7.22 -11.24 -7.38
CA GLN A 103 6.19 -10.54 -8.16
C GLN A 103 4.90 -11.38 -8.19
N ARG A 104 3.77 -10.79 -7.79
CA ARG A 104 2.46 -11.41 -7.93
C ARG A 104 2.10 -11.54 -9.41
N LEU A 105 1.65 -12.73 -9.79
CA LEU A 105 1.30 -13.07 -11.16
C LEU A 105 -0.22 -13.03 -11.33
N ASP A 106 -0.66 -12.40 -12.41
CA ASP A 106 -2.05 -12.47 -12.85
C ASP A 106 -2.14 -13.52 -13.94
N TRP A 107 -2.84 -14.62 -13.69
CA TRP A 107 -3.10 -15.66 -14.69
C TRP A 107 -4.42 -15.44 -15.43
N LYS A 108 -5.21 -14.42 -15.06
CA LYS A 108 -6.47 -14.13 -15.73
C LYS A 108 -6.18 -13.68 -17.15
N ASN A 109 -6.59 -14.52 -18.10
CA ASN A 109 -6.39 -14.34 -19.55
C ASN A 109 -4.92 -14.47 -20.00
N HIS A 110 -4.17 -15.41 -19.40
CA HIS A 110 -2.99 -16.06 -19.99
C HIS A 110 -3.32 -17.30 -20.81
#